data_AF-A0A0F9BUA4-F1
#
_entry.id   AF-A0A0F9BUA4-F1
#
_cell.length_a   1.000
_cell.length_b   1.000
_cell.length_c   1.000
_cell.angle_alpha   90.00
_cell.angle_beta   90.00
_cell.angle_gamma   90.00
#
_symmetry.space_group_name_H-M   'P 1'
#
loop_
_entity.id
_entity.type
_entity.pdbx_description
1 polymer ?
#
loop_
_entity_poly.entity_id
_entity_poly.type
_entity_poly.pdbx_seq_one_letter_code
_entity_poly.pdbx_strand_id
1 'polypeptide(L)' 'MRLRRIELAGFGCLQSFQTDLAPGLNLFHGLNEAGKSTLQQAVLALLYGFY' A
#
# COMPACT_ATOMS: atom_id res chain seq x y z
N MET A 1 -16.51 -2.71 -0.32
CA MET A 1 -15.27 -3.16 0.37
C MET A 1 -14.65 -1.97 1.10
N ARG A 2 -14.07 -2.15 2.30
CA ARG A 2 -13.34 -1.10 3.02
C ARG A 2 -12.05 -1.68 3.63
N LEU A 3 -10.90 -1.16 3.20
CA LEU A 3 -9.60 -1.51 3.76
C LEU A 3 -9.43 -0.85 5.14
N ARG A 4 -8.89 -1.59 6.12
CA ARG A 4 -8.67 -1.11 7.50
C ARG A 4 -7.20 -0.95 7.84
N ARG A 5 -6.36 -1.84 7.34
CA ARG A 5 -4.92 -1.88 7.58
C ARG A 5 -4.23 -2.48 6.36
N ILE A 6 -3.03 -1.99 6.06
CA ILE A 6 -2.12 -2.60 5.10
C ILE A 6 -0.85 -2.97 5.88
N GLU A 7 -0.40 -4.21 5.72
CA GLU A 7 0.82 -4.72 6.33
C GLU A 7 1.59 -5.53 5.29
N LEU A 8 2.83 -5.11 5.04
CA LEU A 8 3.71 -5.69 4.04
C LEU A 8 5.05 -6.00 4.69
N ALA A 9 5.39 -7.28 4.79
CA ALA A 9 6.75 -7.68 5.17
C ALA A 9 7.77 -7.25 4.11
N GLY A 10 7.44 -7.46 2.83
CA GLY A 10 8.20 -6.94 1.69
C GLY A 10 7.42 -7.02 0.38
N PHE A 11 7.46 -5.95 -0.42
CA PHE A 11 6.88 -5.89 -1.78
C PHE A 11 7.54 -4.77 -2.59
N GLY A 12 8.27 -5.11 -3.66
CA GLY A 12 9.05 -4.12 -4.42
C GLY A 12 10.06 -3.40 -3.52
N CYS A 13 10.04 -2.06 -3.52
CA CYS A 13 10.88 -1.24 -2.65
C CYS A 13 10.35 -1.05 -1.22
N LEU A 14 9.12 -1.51 -0.93
CA LEU A 14 8.54 -1.42 0.42
C LEU A 14 9.05 -2.57 1.27
N GLN A 15 9.65 -2.26 2.41
CA GLN A 15 10.12 -3.22 3.39
C GLN A 15 9.53 -2.87 4.76
N SER A 16 8.95 -3.86 5.45
CA SER A 16 8.35 -3.69 6.77
C SER A 16 7.38 -2.50 6.87
N PHE A 17 6.49 -2.35 5.87
CA PHE A 17 5.53 -1.25 5.81
C PHE A 17 4.22 -1.64 6.51
N GLN A 18 3.75 -0.77 7.40
CA GLN A 18 2.47 -0.93 8.09
C GLN A 18 1.74 0.40 8.21
N THR A 19 0.44 0.42 7.93
CA THR A 19 -0.40 1.60 8.12
C THR A 19 -1.86 1.22 8.38
N ASP A 20 -2.52 1.97 9.27
CA ASP A 20 -3.96 1.90 9.47
C ASP A 20 -4.66 2.95 8.59
N LEU A 21 -5.81 2.58 8.03
CA LEU A 21 -6.57 3.41 7.10
C LEU A 21 -7.78 4.05 7.79
N ALA A 22 -7.91 5.36 7.63
CA ALA A 22 -9.05 6.12 8.12
C ALA A 22 -10.28 5.98 7.18
N PRO A 23 -11.52 6.18 7.68
CA PRO A 23 -12.65 6.43 6.79
C PRO A 23 -12.41 7.70 5.95
N GLY A 24 -12.86 7.70 4.70
CA GLY A 24 -12.72 8.84 3.79
C GLY A 24 -11.44 8.77 2.94
N LEU A 25 -10.77 9.91 2.76
CA LEU A 25 -9.59 10.05 1.90
C LEU A 25 -8.30 9.80 2.69
N ASN A 26 -7.52 8.81 2.27
CA ASN A 26 -6.17 8.56 2.78
C ASN A 26 -5.17 9.06 1.73
N LEU A 27 -4.29 9.99 2.10
CA LEU A 27 -3.27 10.56 1.21
C LEU A 27 -1.89 9.99 1.55
N PHE A 28 -1.32 9.20 0.63
CA PHE A 28 0.06 8.74 0.70
C PHE A 28 0.95 9.67 -0.13
N HIS A 29 1.75 10.50 0.54
CA HIS A 29 2.64 11.48 -0.08
C HIS A 29 4.12 11.17 0.17
N GLY A 30 4.98 11.58 -0.75
CA GLY A 30 6.42 11.37 -0.69
C GLY A 30 7.09 11.65 -2.04
N LEU A 31 8.42 11.72 -2.06
CA LEU A 31 9.22 11.95 -3.26
C LEU A 31 9.00 10.87 -4.32
N ASN A 32 9.41 11.14 -5.56
CA ASN A 32 9.46 10.11 -6.60
C ASN A 32 10.21 8.87 -6.09
N GLU A 33 9.76 7.69 -6.51
CA GLU A 33 10.35 6.40 -6.14
C GLU A 33 10.23 6.02 -4.65
N ALA A 34 9.58 6.83 -3.81
CA ALA A 34 9.32 6.51 -2.40
C ALA A 34 8.32 5.35 -2.17
N GLY A 35 8.00 4.55 -3.19
CA GLY A 35 7.14 3.36 -3.07
C GLY A 35 5.63 3.62 -3.11
N LYS A 36 5.17 4.82 -3.47
CA LYS A 36 3.73 5.14 -3.56
C LYS A 36 2.98 4.27 -4.57
N SER A 37 3.50 4.18 -5.81
CA SER A 37 2.91 3.30 -6.84
C SER A 37 3.07 1.83 -6.46
N THR A 38 4.18 1.46 -5.83
CA THR A 38 4.43 0.11 -5.30
C THR A 38 3.40 -0.28 -4.23
N LEU A 39 2.98 0.65 -3.36
CA LEU A 39 1.94 0.42 -2.35
C LEU A 39 0.60 0.13 -3.02
N GLN A 40 0.23 0.90 -4.04
CA GLN A 40 -1.00 0.68 -4.79
C GLN A 40 -1.00 -0.68 -5.51
N GLN A 41 0.13 -1.08 -6.10
CA GLN A 41 0.31 -2.40 -6.71
C GLN A 41 0.23 -3.54 -5.68
N ALA A 42 0.82 -3.36 -4.49
CA ALA A 42 0.72 -4.35 -3.41
C ALA A 42 -0.75 -4.59 -3.01
N VAL A 43 -1.56 -3.52 -2.92
CA VAL A 43 -2.99 -3.64 -2.61
C VAL A 43 -3.72 -4.42 -3.70
N LEU A 44 -3.44 -4.18 -4.99
CA LEU A 44 -4.03 -4.95 -6.08
C LEU A 44 -3.62 -6.42 -6.03
N ALA A 45 -2.33 -6.70 -5.85
CA ALA A 45 -1.79 -8.05 -5.76
C ALA A 45 -2.42 -8.84 -4.59
N LEU A 46 -2.56 -8.23 -3.41
CA LEU A 46 -3.16 -8.87 -2.24
C LEU A 46 -4.65 -9.21 -2.43
N LEU A 47 -5.39 -8.35 -3.12
CA LEU A 47 -6.83 -8.52 -3.31
C LEU A 47 -7.17 -9.42 -4.49
N TYR A 48 -6.36 -9.42 -5.54
CA TYR A 48 -6.72 -10.02 -6.83
C TYR A 48 -5.65 -10.94 -7.43
N GLY A 49 -4.43 -10.97 -6.90
CA GLY A 49 -3.37 -11.87 -7.36
C GLY A 49 -2.61 -11.44 -8.61
N PHE A 50 -2.78 -10.20 -9.10
CA PHE A 50 -2.04 -9.64 -10.25
C PHE A 50 -1.50 -8.24 -9.96
N TYR A 51 -0.38 -7.87 -10.62
CA TYR A 51 0.30 -6.57 -10.54
C TYR A 51 0.88 -6.15 -11.90
#